data_AF-A0A815VG19-F1
#
_entry.id   AF-A0A815VG19-F1
#
_cell.length_a   1.000
_cell.length_b   1.000
_cell.length_c   1.000
_cell.angle_alpha   90.00
_cell.angle_beta   90.00
_cell.angle_gamma   90.00
#
_symmetry.space_group_name_H-M   'P 1'
#
loop_
_entity.id
_entity.type
_entity.pdbx_description
1 polymer ?
#
loop_
_entity_poly.entity_id
_entity_poly.type
_entity_poly.pdbx_seq_one_letter_code
_entity_poly.pdbx_strand_id
1 'polypeptide(L)'
;FDGLGIAYCDVVTYLPCYRNVLKEAARFGDKWSNRWAQEHSYAKILSELPDILEQHTICVNKAQFNNWQDYLKVFLAQGGIIEAYPPSDSVTSITVCLSIEPDGHHTIICSGDHLHAESQFSCWGLSFPQSSVEPHELNLYCSQIVEQCKQRNIYGYIDIDFVTFIDAKTDKQQVWIVDLSIGYSEHISLYRVMRFVTTGRFDPQTHSFTAKVKQAKRLRNWQGSAPEYNIVERNRYAVWSARLHHSNLSVLHYSVFFQMCRAHGVGFDIREKQGSVFTLLECDRHENIGMITIGDTLQNTLSNFAYNLNAINQEITTASMKGRSNFILAINDIENILGITQENASNESTANATS
;
A
#
# COMPACT_ATOMS: atom_id res chain seq x y z
N PHE A 1 -5.21 -2.57 4.87
CA PHE A 1 -6.53 -2.25 4.25
C PHE A 1 -6.82 -3.06 2.98
N ASP A 2 -7.95 -3.75 2.86
CA ASP A 2 -8.39 -4.40 1.61
C ASP A 2 -9.82 -4.03 1.20
N GLY A 3 -10.46 -3.12 1.95
CA GLY A 3 -11.79 -2.57 1.64
C GLY A 3 -12.95 -3.54 1.86
N LEU A 4 -12.72 -4.77 2.33
CA LEU A 4 -13.77 -5.79 2.39
C LEU A 4 -14.91 -5.42 3.34
N GLY A 5 -14.59 -4.81 4.48
CA GLY A 5 -15.54 -4.42 5.52
C GLY A 5 -15.71 -2.92 5.68
N ILE A 6 -15.34 -2.10 4.69
CA ILE A 6 -15.36 -0.64 4.80
C ILE A 6 -16.59 -0.07 4.11
N ALA A 7 -17.27 0.86 4.80
CA ALA A 7 -18.25 1.75 4.23
C ALA A 7 -17.99 3.18 4.72
N TYR A 8 -18.24 4.16 3.86
CA TYR A 8 -17.98 5.57 4.19
C TYR A 8 -19.13 6.47 3.70
N CYS A 9 -19.26 7.63 4.33
CA CYS A 9 -20.22 8.67 3.95
C CYS A 9 -19.53 10.03 4.04
N ASP A 10 -19.61 10.83 2.98
CA ASP A 10 -19.08 12.18 2.98
C ASP A 10 -20.01 13.14 3.75
N VAL A 11 -19.71 13.31 5.04
CA VAL A 11 -20.46 14.21 5.90
C VAL A 11 -20.26 15.68 5.53
N VAL A 12 -19.18 16.07 4.85
CA VAL A 12 -18.95 17.47 4.46
C VAL A 12 -19.96 17.88 3.40
N THR A 13 -20.22 16.97 2.45
CA THR A 13 -21.16 17.18 1.36
C THR A 13 -22.60 16.96 1.80
N TYR A 14 -22.87 15.89 2.56
CA TYR A 14 -24.25 15.42 2.76
C TYR A 14 -24.88 15.77 4.10
N LEU A 15 -24.13 16.09 5.17
CA LEU A 15 -24.72 16.42 6.49
C LEU A 15 -25.18 17.89 6.52
N PRO A 16 -26.50 18.18 6.54
CA PRO A 16 -27.01 19.55 6.44
C PRO A 16 -26.51 20.48 7.54
N CYS A 17 -26.45 19.98 8.78
CA CYS A 17 -25.99 20.77 9.92
C CYS A 17 -24.47 20.98 9.96
N TYR A 18 -23.67 20.31 9.12
CA TYR A 18 -22.21 20.32 9.18
C TYR A 18 -21.61 21.74 9.30
N ARG A 19 -21.98 22.64 8.40
CA ARG A 19 -21.49 24.03 8.42
C ARG A 19 -21.92 24.81 9.67
N ASN A 20 -23.09 24.52 10.20
CA ASN A 20 -23.59 25.16 11.42
C ASN A 20 -22.86 24.64 12.66
N VAL A 21 -22.59 23.33 12.72
CA VAL A 21 -21.78 22.71 13.78
C VAL A 21 -20.39 23.31 13.81
N LEU A 22 -19.74 23.48 12.65
CA LEU A 22 -18.41 24.12 12.58
C LEU A 22 -18.43 25.57 13.07
N LYS A 23 -19.49 26.34 12.76
CA LYS A 23 -19.66 27.71 13.27
C LYS A 23 -19.89 27.74 14.77
N GLU A 24 -20.67 26.81 15.31
CA GLU A 24 -20.87 26.68 16.76
C GLU A 24 -19.56 26.30 17.46
N ALA A 25 -18.81 25.33 16.92
CA ALA A 25 -17.50 24.95 17.43
C ALA A 25 -16.55 26.14 17.47
N ALA A 26 -16.47 26.92 16.38
CA ALA A 26 -15.66 28.13 16.33
C ALA A 26 -16.12 29.20 17.33
N ARG A 27 -17.44 29.36 17.54
CA ARG A 27 -18.02 30.31 18.50
C ARG A 27 -17.67 29.95 19.94
N PHE A 28 -17.69 28.67 20.29
CA PHE A 28 -17.36 28.21 21.65
C PHE A 28 -15.85 28.09 21.89
N GLY A 29 -15.02 27.99 20.85
CA GLY A 29 -13.56 27.92 20.95
C GLY A 29 -13.13 26.79 21.88
N ASP A 30 -12.26 27.07 22.84
CA ASP A 30 -11.77 26.07 23.82
C ASP A 30 -12.90 25.41 24.62
N LYS A 31 -14.01 26.14 24.84
CA LYS A 31 -15.17 25.60 25.57
C LYS A 31 -15.92 24.53 24.78
N TRP A 32 -15.68 24.40 23.47
CA TRP A 32 -16.28 23.36 22.63
C TRP A 32 -15.97 21.96 23.12
N SER A 33 -14.83 21.77 23.81
CA SER A 33 -14.49 20.49 24.44
C SER A 33 -15.50 20.04 25.52
N ASN A 34 -16.33 20.95 26.04
CA ASN A 34 -17.33 20.63 27.05
C ASN A 34 -18.62 20.08 26.43
N ARG A 35 -19.16 19.01 27.00
CA ARG A 35 -20.39 18.35 26.55
C ARG A 35 -21.59 19.30 26.40
N TRP A 36 -21.77 20.25 27.34
CA TRP A 36 -22.86 21.22 27.30
C TRP A 36 -22.77 22.18 26.09
N ALA A 37 -21.56 22.47 25.60
CA ALA A 37 -21.36 23.33 24.44
C ALA A 37 -21.70 22.60 23.12
N GLN A 38 -21.59 21.27 23.13
CA GLN A 38 -21.85 20.41 21.97
C GLN A 38 -23.29 19.91 21.90
N GLU A 39 -24.07 19.99 22.99
CA GLU A 39 -25.35 19.30 23.14
C GLU A 39 -26.35 19.58 22.01
N HIS A 40 -26.49 20.84 21.62
CA HIS A 40 -27.38 21.25 20.52
C HIS A 40 -26.92 20.73 19.16
N SER A 41 -25.62 20.86 18.87
CA SER A 41 -25.01 20.33 17.66
C SER A 41 -25.10 18.80 17.60
N TYR A 42 -24.87 18.12 18.72
CA TYR A 42 -24.96 16.67 18.85
C TYR A 42 -26.38 16.17 18.58
N ALA A 43 -27.40 16.82 19.15
CA ALA A 43 -28.80 16.48 18.91
C ALA A 43 -29.18 16.63 17.43
N LYS A 44 -28.69 17.70 16.77
CA LYS A 44 -28.90 17.89 15.32
C LYS A 44 -28.23 16.81 14.49
N ILE A 45 -26.97 16.51 14.76
CA ILE A 45 -26.24 15.44 14.07
C ILE A 45 -27.01 14.12 14.24
N LEU A 46 -27.42 13.76 15.45
CA LEU A 46 -28.19 12.53 15.68
C LEU A 46 -29.52 12.49 14.93
N SER A 47 -30.18 13.63 14.75
CA SER A 47 -31.44 13.69 14.01
C SER A 47 -31.27 13.54 12.51
N GLU A 48 -30.13 13.97 11.96
CA GLU A 48 -29.87 13.95 10.52
C GLU A 48 -29.12 12.67 10.10
N LEU A 49 -28.22 12.15 10.94
CA LEU A 49 -27.27 11.07 10.63
C LEU A 49 -27.90 9.78 10.07
N PRO A 50 -29.02 9.26 10.59
CA PRO A 50 -29.61 8.03 10.06
C PRO A 50 -29.99 8.14 8.58
N ASP A 51 -30.62 9.25 8.18
CA ASP A 51 -31.09 9.46 6.82
C ASP A 51 -29.92 9.56 5.83
N ILE A 52 -28.87 10.29 6.22
CA ILE A 52 -27.65 10.43 5.39
C ILE A 52 -26.92 9.11 5.24
N LEU A 53 -26.77 8.35 6.33
CA LEU A 53 -26.12 7.04 6.25
C LEU A 53 -26.91 6.09 5.35
N GLU A 54 -28.24 6.10 5.43
CA GLU A 54 -29.07 5.26 4.57
C GLU A 54 -28.99 5.65 3.09
N GLN A 55 -28.93 6.95 2.77
CA GLN A 55 -29.00 7.45 1.40
C GLN A 55 -27.63 7.61 0.73
N HIS A 56 -26.58 7.90 1.49
CA HIS A 56 -25.29 8.35 0.98
C HIS A 56 -24.10 7.50 1.39
N THR A 57 -24.31 6.41 2.15
CA THR A 57 -23.22 5.48 2.44
C THR A 57 -22.79 4.73 1.18
N ILE A 58 -21.48 4.72 0.95
CA ILE A 58 -20.84 3.94 -0.11
C ILE A 58 -20.12 2.77 0.55
N CYS A 59 -20.57 1.55 0.24
CA CYS A 59 -19.85 0.33 0.59
C CYS A 59 -18.69 0.14 -0.40
N VAL A 60 -17.47 -0.05 0.11
CA VAL A 60 -16.28 -0.25 -0.73
C VAL A 60 -16.40 -1.58 -1.47
N ASN A 61 -16.68 -2.67 -0.75
CA ASN A 61 -16.95 -3.96 -1.36
C ASN A 61 -18.44 -4.14 -1.72
N LYS A 62 -18.81 -3.65 -2.90
CA LYS A 62 -20.19 -3.75 -3.43
C LYS A 62 -20.63 -5.17 -3.76
N ALA A 63 -19.69 -6.12 -3.94
CA ALA A 63 -20.02 -7.52 -4.19
C ALA A 63 -20.50 -8.23 -2.91
N GLN A 64 -19.99 -7.79 -1.75
CA GLN A 64 -20.38 -8.34 -0.44
C GLN A 64 -21.56 -7.57 0.17
N PHE A 65 -21.60 -6.25 0.02
CA PHE A 65 -22.62 -5.38 0.58
C PHE A 65 -23.29 -4.56 -0.52
N ASN A 66 -24.53 -4.92 -0.86
CA ASN A 66 -25.27 -4.26 -1.94
C ASN A 66 -25.86 -2.91 -1.52
N ASN A 67 -26.14 -2.74 -0.22
CA ASN A 67 -26.79 -1.55 0.34
C ASN A 67 -26.41 -1.36 1.81
N TRP A 68 -26.77 -0.19 2.35
CA TRP A 68 -26.53 0.17 3.75
C TRP A 68 -27.17 -0.81 4.74
N GLN A 69 -28.38 -1.31 4.47
CA GLN A 69 -29.09 -2.20 5.41
C GLN A 69 -28.36 -3.54 5.59
N ASP A 70 -27.83 -4.11 4.50
CA ASP A 70 -27.02 -5.33 4.53
C ASP A 70 -25.73 -5.12 5.34
N TYR A 71 -25.05 -4.00 5.10
CA TYR A 71 -23.83 -3.63 5.83
C TYR A 71 -24.13 -3.42 7.33
N LEU A 72 -25.14 -2.61 7.65
CA LEU A 72 -25.53 -2.27 9.02
C LEU A 72 -25.89 -3.52 9.82
N LYS A 73 -26.60 -4.48 9.21
CA LYS A 73 -26.94 -5.74 9.86
C LYS A 73 -25.71 -6.51 10.32
N VAL A 74 -24.67 -6.58 9.48
CA VAL A 74 -23.40 -7.25 9.83
C VAL A 74 -22.63 -6.44 10.85
N PHE A 75 -22.54 -5.12 10.66
CA PHE A 75 -21.87 -4.20 11.58
C PHE A 75 -22.44 -4.28 13.01
N LEU A 76 -23.77 -4.33 13.15
CA LEU A 76 -24.42 -4.48 14.46
C LEU A 76 -24.24 -5.88 15.07
N ALA A 77 -24.09 -6.91 14.24
CA ALA A 77 -23.90 -8.27 14.72
C ALA A 77 -22.46 -8.55 15.17
N GLN A 78 -21.46 -7.99 14.48
CA GLN A 78 -20.04 -8.26 14.72
C GLN A 78 -19.34 -7.14 15.51
N GLY A 79 -19.95 -5.95 15.56
CA GLY A 79 -19.28 -4.73 15.97
C GLY A 79 -18.42 -4.14 14.85
N GLY A 80 -17.87 -2.96 15.13
CA GLY A 80 -16.96 -2.28 14.22
C GLY A 80 -16.52 -0.93 14.77
N ILE A 81 -15.63 -0.27 14.03
CA ILE A 81 -15.05 1.02 14.40
C ILE A 81 -15.66 2.08 13.48
N ILE A 82 -15.99 3.24 14.06
CA ILE A 82 -16.36 4.45 13.31
C ILE A 82 -15.26 5.46 13.58
N GLU A 83 -14.61 5.90 12.52
CA GLU A 83 -13.48 6.81 12.59
C GLU A 83 -13.61 7.92 11.55
N ALA A 84 -12.91 9.02 11.79
CA ALA A 84 -12.83 10.13 10.84
C ALA A 84 -11.82 9.79 9.75
N TYR A 85 -12.17 10.08 8.50
CA TYR A 85 -11.21 10.07 7.40
C TYR A 85 -10.32 11.33 7.48
N PRO A 86 -9.02 11.24 7.12
CA PRO A 86 -8.16 12.42 7.05
C PRO A 86 -8.79 13.55 6.23
N PRO A 87 -8.73 14.81 6.70
CA PRO A 87 -9.34 15.95 6.01
C PRO A 87 -8.46 16.43 4.83
N SER A 88 -8.11 15.52 3.92
CA SER A 88 -7.29 15.78 2.75
C SER A 88 -7.72 14.90 1.58
N ASP A 89 -7.64 15.45 0.37
CA ASP A 89 -7.87 14.71 -0.87
C ASP A 89 -6.65 13.86 -1.26
N SER A 90 -5.50 14.11 -0.65
CA SER A 90 -4.25 13.36 -0.87
C SER A 90 -3.83 12.66 0.41
N VAL A 91 -4.12 11.36 0.46
CA VAL A 91 -3.82 10.48 1.59
C VAL A 91 -3.02 9.29 1.07
N THR A 92 -1.91 9.00 1.72
CA THR A 92 -1.09 7.80 1.43
C THR A 92 -1.11 6.87 2.63
N SER A 93 -1.47 5.61 2.41
CA SER A 93 -1.41 4.58 3.45
C SER A 93 -0.08 3.85 3.41
N ILE A 94 0.43 3.47 4.58
CA ILE A 94 1.74 2.83 4.76
C ILE A 94 1.54 1.65 5.70
N THR A 95 2.18 0.51 5.42
CA THR A 95 2.29 -0.58 6.41
C THR A 95 3.73 -0.70 6.87
N VAL A 96 3.92 -0.89 8.17
CA VAL A 96 5.19 -1.32 8.78
C VAL A 96 4.98 -2.69 9.39
N CYS A 97 5.70 -3.69 8.89
CA CYS A 97 5.69 -5.05 9.41
C CYS A 97 6.82 -5.22 10.43
N LEU A 98 6.51 -5.77 11.60
CA LEU A 98 7.48 -6.02 12.67
C LEU A 98 7.28 -7.39 13.31
N SER A 99 8.28 -7.78 14.11
CA SER A 99 8.23 -8.95 14.98
C SER A 99 8.57 -8.53 16.40
N ILE A 100 7.84 -9.07 17.37
CA ILE A 100 8.14 -8.96 18.80
C ILE A 100 8.46 -10.37 19.30
N GLU A 101 9.71 -10.59 19.70
CA GLU A 101 10.18 -11.86 20.25
C GLU A 101 9.75 -12.01 21.72
N PRO A 102 9.69 -13.25 22.26
CA PRO A 102 9.27 -13.50 23.64
C PRO A 102 10.13 -12.84 24.72
N ASP A 103 11.40 -12.51 24.40
CA ASP A 103 12.30 -11.76 25.28
C ASP A 103 12.04 -10.24 25.27
N GLY A 104 11.06 -9.79 24.47
CA GLY A 104 10.72 -8.38 24.30
C GLY A 104 11.63 -7.64 23.31
N HIS A 105 12.57 -8.30 22.63
CA HIS A 105 13.24 -7.67 21.50
C HIS A 105 12.25 -7.52 20.34
N HIS A 106 12.31 -6.39 19.62
CA HIS A 106 11.49 -6.20 18.43
C HIS A 106 12.33 -5.83 17.22
N THR A 107 11.84 -6.13 16.03
CA THR A 107 12.53 -5.82 14.78
C THR A 107 11.52 -5.46 13.71
N ILE A 108 11.70 -4.30 13.09
CA ILE A 108 10.99 -3.94 11.87
C ILE A 108 11.57 -4.78 10.72
N ILE A 109 10.70 -5.50 10.03
CA ILE A 109 11.04 -6.46 8.98
C ILE A 109 11.05 -5.76 7.62
N CYS A 110 10.00 -4.99 7.33
CA CYS A 110 9.83 -4.22 6.10
C CYS A 110 8.79 -3.12 6.30
N SER A 111 8.80 -2.14 5.41
CA SER A 111 7.79 -1.08 5.34
C SER A 111 7.46 -0.77 3.88
N GLY A 112 6.21 -0.42 3.57
CA GLY A 112 5.81 -0.11 2.19
C GLY A 112 4.62 0.84 2.10
N ASP A 113 4.58 1.64 1.02
CA ASP A 113 3.44 2.48 0.70
C ASP A 113 2.39 1.67 -0.06
N HIS A 114 1.11 1.89 0.26
CA HIS A 114 0.00 1.18 -0.38
C HIS A 114 -0.28 1.73 -1.76
N LEU A 115 -0.50 0.82 -2.71
CA LEU A 115 -0.95 1.12 -4.06
C LEU A 115 -2.44 0.78 -4.14
N HIS A 116 -3.26 1.76 -4.49
CA HIS A 116 -4.71 1.70 -4.37
C HIS A 116 -5.37 1.77 -5.73
N ALA A 117 -6.30 0.86 -6.00
CA ALA A 117 -7.06 0.87 -7.25
C ALA A 117 -8.54 1.13 -6.94
N GLU A 118 -9.21 1.88 -7.83
CA GLU A 118 -10.64 2.24 -7.75
C GLU A 118 -11.03 3.17 -6.60
N SER A 119 -10.45 2.99 -5.40
CA SER A 119 -10.69 3.83 -4.22
C SER A 119 -9.51 3.81 -3.26
N GLN A 120 -9.40 4.86 -2.44
CA GLN A 120 -8.42 5.00 -1.34
C GLN A 120 -8.49 3.91 -0.25
N PHE A 121 -9.48 3.02 -0.33
CA PHE A 121 -9.70 1.94 0.65
C PHE A 121 -9.42 0.55 0.08
N SER A 122 -9.06 0.44 -1.21
CA SER A 122 -8.85 -0.83 -1.90
C SER A 122 -7.40 -0.94 -2.36
N CYS A 123 -6.55 -1.47 -1.48
CA CYS A 123 -5.13 -1.69 -1.75
C CYS A 123 -4.92 -3.01 -2.51
N TRP A 124 -4.24 -2.92 -3.66
CA TRP A 124 -3.90 -4.08 -4.48
C TRP A 124 -2.44 -4.53 -4.31
N GLY A 125 -1.54 -3.66 -3.84
CA GLY A 125 -0.11 -3.97 -3.70
C GLY A 125 0.64 -2.93 -2.87
N LEU A 126 1.94 -3.17 -2.65
CA LEU A 126 2.81 -2.20 -1.97
C LEU A 126 3.99 -1.82 -2.88
N SER A 127 4.41 -0.56 -2.81
CA SER A 127 5.80 -0.18 -3.09
C SER A 127 6.65 -0.42 -1.86
N PHE A 128 7.91 -0.78 -2.06
CA PHE A 128 8.87 -1.05 -1.00
C PHE A 128 10.25 -0.50 -1.37
N PRO A 129 11.01 0.04 -0.40
CA PRO A 129 10.54 0.46 0.93
C PRO A 129 9.51 1.60 0.86
N GLN A 130 8.87 1.91 2.00
CA GLN A 130 8.05 3.12 2.12
C GLN A 130 8.92 4.37 1.92
N SER A 131 8.36 5.38 1.25
CA SER A 131 9.04 6.64 0.96
C SER A 131 8.20 7.88 1.31
N SER A 132 7.03 7.68 1.93
CA SER A 132 6.06 8.74 2.18
C SER A 132 6.27 9.46 3.52
N VAL A 133 6.87 8.79 4.52
CA VAL A 133 7.07 9.36 5.86
C VAL A 133 8.53 9.21 6.28
N GLU A 134 9.02 10.19 7.03
CA GLU A 134 10.37 10.14 7.59
C GLU A 134 10.54 8.90 8.50
N PRO A 135 11.54 8.03 8.23
CA PRO A 135 11.75 6.78 8.97
C PRO A 135 11.81 6.94 10.50
N HIS A 136 12.36 8.05 10.97
CA HIS A 136 12.46 8.34 12.40
C HIS A 136 11.08 8.41 13.08
N GLU A 137 10.09 9.04 12.44
CA GLU A 137 8.74 9.18 12.99
C GLU A 137 8.05 7.81 13.09
N LEU A 138 8.11 7.01 12.01
CA LEU A 138 7.55 5.66 12.02
C LEU A 138 8.19 4.78 13.09
N ASN A 139 9.51 4.85 13.25
CA ASN A 139 10.24 4.07 14.26
C ASN A 139 9.83 4.46 15.68
N LEU A 140 9.60 5.75 15.93
CA LEU A 140 9.12 6.24 17.22
C LEU A 140 7.73 5.69 17.53
N TYR A 141 6.78 5.80 16.60
CA TYR A 141 5.42 5.26 16.78
C TYR A 141 5.42 3.73 16.96
N CYS A 142 6.17 3.00 16.13
CA CYS A 142 6.31 1.56 16.25
C CYS A 142 6.86 1.16 17.63
N SER A 143 7.87 1.87 18.14
CA SER A 143 8.46 1.59 19.45
C SER A 143 7.45 1.79 20.59
N GLN A 144 6.62 2.84 20.52
CA GLN A 144 5.57 3.11 21.51
C GLN A 144 4.48 2.03 21.49
N ILE A 145 4.04 1.61 20.31
CA ILE A 145 3.05 0.55 20.13
C ILE A 145 3.60 -0.79 20.64
N VAL A 146 4.83 -1.13 20.28
CA VAL A 146 5.53 -2.35 20.74
C VAL A 146 5.60 -2.39 22.27
N GLU A 147 5.87 -1.28 22.93
CA GLU A 147 5.89 -1.21 24.40
C GLU A 147 4.50 -1.52 24.99
N GLN A 148 3.43 -1.00 24.38
CA GLN A 148 2.06 -1.32 24.77
C GLN A 148 1.68 -2.79 24.50
N CYS A 149 2.18 -3.39 23.42
CA CYS A 149 1.99 -4.81 23.11
C CYS A 149 2.67 -5.70 24.17
N LYS A 150 3.93 -5.38 24.55
CA LYS A 150 4.67 -6.11 25.58
C LYS A 150 3.96 -6.12 26.92
N GLN A 151 3.46 -4.95 27.35
CA GLN A 151 2.71 -4.83 28.61
C GLN A 151 1.43 -5.68 28.63
N ARG A 152 0.91 -6.04 27.45
CA ARG A 152 -0.27 -6.89 27.26
C ARG A 152 0.08 -8.34 26.91
N ASN A 153 1.37 -8.72 26.92
CA ASN A 153 1.87 -10.04 26.53
C ASN A 153 1.53 -10.42 25.07
N ILE A 154 1.52 -9.43 24.16
CA ILE A 154 1.31 -9.64 22.73
C ILE A 154 2.69 -9.81 22.07
N TYR A 155 2.93 -10.97 21.48
CA TYR A 155 4.17 -11.36 20.82
C TYR A 155 3.91 -11.95 19.44
N GLY A 156 4.94 -12.01 18.60
CA GLY A 156 4.87 -12.51 17.24
C GLY A 156 4.91 -11.40 16.19
N TYR A 157 4.36 -11.69 15.02
CA TYR A 157 4.34 -10.77 13.89
C TYR A 157 3.18 -9.79 14.00
N ILE A 158 3.44 -8.52 13.70
CA ILE A 158 2.47 -7.45 13.74
C ILE A 158 2.70 -6.54 12.54
N ASP A 159 1.61 -6.17 11.88
CA ASP A 159 1.58 -5.13 10.88
C ASP A 159 0.87 -3.92 11.47
N ILE A 160 1.50 -2.75 11.35
CA ILE A 160 0.93 -1.47 11.78
C ILE A 160 0.67 -0.64 10.54
N ASP A 161 -0.59 -0.23 10.36
CA ASP A 161 -1.00 0.61 9.25
C ASP A 161 -1.07 2.07 9.70
N PHE A 162 -0.51 2.93 8.86
CA PHE A 162 -0.48 4.38 9.01
C PHE A 162 -1.15 5.04 7.81
N VAL A 163 -1.64 6.26 8.00
CA VAL A 163 -2.00 7.17 6.91
C VAL A 163 -1.26 8.48 7.08
N THR A 164 -0.75 9.03 5.97
CA THR A 164 -0.11 10.34 5.94
C THR A 164 -0.82 11.27 4.97
N PHE A 165 -0.88 12.55 5.33
CA PHE A 165 -1.50 13.60 4.53
C PHE A 165 -0.96 14.98 4.95
N ILE A 166 -1.16 15.99 4.10
CA ILE A 166 -0.86 17.39 4.45
C ILE A 166 -2.12 18.01 5.06
N ASP A 167 -2.01 18.55 6.28
CA ASP A 167 -3.11 19.26 6.93
C ASP A 167 -3.27 20.66 6.32
N ALA A 168 -4.42 20.90 5.68
CA ALA A 168 -4.73 22.17 5.02
C ALA A 168 -4.70 23.40 5.95
N LYS A 169 -4.81 23.23 7.27
CA LYS A 169 -4.75 24.35 8.23
C LYS A 169 -3.34 24.72 8.63
N THR A 170 -2.47 23.73 8.80
CA THR A 170 -1.11 23.92 9.33
C THR A 170 -0.03 23.85 8.26
N ASP A 171 -0.38 23.36 7.06
CA ASP A 171 0.55 23.06 5.97
C ASP A 171 1.68 22.11 6.39
N LYS A 172 1.37 21.20 7.32
CA LYS A 172 2.30 20.20 7.85
C LYS A 172 1.84 18.81 7.51
N GLN A 173 2.81 17.94 7.24
CA GLN A 173 2.58 16.52 7.17
C GLN A 173 2.08 16.00 8.52
N GLN A 174 0.99 15.24 8.49
CA GLN A 174 0.43 14.53 9.62
C GLN A 174 0.50 13.03 9.35
N VAL A 175 0.77 12.26 10.39
CA VAL A 175 0.82 10.79 10.35
C VAL A 175 -0.13 10.26 11.41
N TRP A 176 -1.14 9.50 10.99
CA TRP A 176 -2.09 8.84 11.88
C TRP A 176 -1.86 7.33 11.85
N ILE A 177 -2.00 6.69 13.01
CA ILE A 177 -2.04 5.23 13.14
C ILE A 177 -3.51 4.82 13.04
N VAL A 178 -3.82 3.87 12.17
CA VAL A 178 -5.21 3.53 11.82
C VAL A 178 -5.55 2.07 12.11
N ASP A 179 -4.60 1.15 11.96
CA ASP A 179 -4.85 -0.27 12.25
C ASP A 179 -3.62 -0.99 12.77
N LEU A 180 -3.86 -2.09 13.49
CA LEU A 180 -2.86 -3.03 13.97
C LEU A 180 -3.37 -4.46 13.75
N SER A 181 -2.68 -5.17 12.88
CA SER A 181 -2.98 -6.56 12.55
C SER A 181 -1.95 -7.51 13.15
N ILE A 182 -2.41 -8.49 13.94
CA ILE A 182 -1.53 -9.50 14.55
C ILE A 182 -1.53 -10.76 13.67
N GLY A 183 -0.34 -11.22 13.30
CA GLY A 183 -0.18 -12.43 12.50
C GLY A 183 0.93 -12.31 11.47
N TYR A 184 1.27 -13.44 10.86
CA TYR A 184 2.24 -13.48 9.78
C TYR A 184 1.56 -13.13 8.46
N SER A 185 1.81 -11.92 7.96
CA SER A 185 1.15 -11.39 6.77
C SER A 185 1.78 -11.81 5.45
N GLU A 186 1.05 -11.54 4.37
CA GLU A 186 1.54 -11.65 3.00
C GLU A 186 2.74 -10.73 2.75
N HIS A 187 2.80 -9.56 3.39
CA HIS A 187 3.88 -8.60 3.21
C HIS A 187 5.21 -9.15 3.73
N ILE A 188 5.19 -9.76 4.92
CA ILE A 188 6.36 -10.45 5.48
C ILE A 188 6.79 -11.61 4.57
N SER A 189 5.82 -12.36 4.03
CA SER A 189 6.09 -13.46 3.09
C SER A 189 6.79 -13.00 1.82
N LEU A 190 6.25 -11.98 1.16
CA LEU A 190 6.81 -11.41 -0.07
C LEU A 190 8.19 -10.79 0.18
N TYR A 191 8.36 -10.07 1.30
CA TYR A 191 9.66 -9.56 1.72
C TYR A 191 10.68 -10.68 1.89
N ARG A 192 10.32 -11.82 2.50
CA ARG A 192 11.25 -12.95 2.66
C ARG A 192 11.66 -13.55 1.31
N VAL A 193 10.74 -13.66 0.36
CA VAL A 193 11.08 -14.12 -1.00
C VAL A 193 12.01 -13.13 -1.69
N MET A 194 11.69 -11.83 -1.64
CA MET A 194 12.55 -10.77 -2.18
C MET A 194 13.95 -10.82 -1.55
N ARG A 195 14.05 -10.91 -0.22
CA ARG A 195 15.31 -11.01 0.52
C ARG A 195 16.09 -12.26 0.11
N PHE A 196 15.43 -13.38 -0.10
CA PHE A 196 16.07 -14.63 -0.53
C PHE A 196 16.72 -14.49 -1.91
N VAL A 197 15.99 -13.99 -2.91
CA VAL A 197 16.49 -13.90 -4.29
C VAL A 197 17.57 -12.82 -4.47
N THR A 198 17.43 -11.72 -3.73
CA THR A 198 18.37 -10.58 -3.78
C THR A 198 19.58 -10.76 -2.87
N THR A 199 19.47 -11.59 -1.81
CA THR A 199 20.38 -11.62 -0.66
C THR A 199 20.57 -10.25 0.00
N GLY A 200 19.60 -9.36 -0.19
CA GLY A 200 19.65 -7.99 0.30
C GLY A 200 19.34 -7.85 1.78
N ARG A 201 19.46 -6.63 2.28
CA ARG A 201 19.21 -6.26 3.67
C ARG A 201 18.37 -5.01 3.72
N PHE A 202 17.33 -5.06 4.54
CA PHE A 202 16.56 -3.88 4.95
C PHE A 202 17.24 -3.26 6.16
N ASP A 203 17.39 -1.94 6.16
CA ASP A 203 17.82 -1.17 7.31
C ASP A 203 16.60 -0.54 8.00
N PRO A 204 16.21 -1.04 9.20
CA PRO A 204 15.09 -0.50 9.96
C PRO A 204 15.21 0.97 10.35
N GLN A 205 16.42 1.53 10.41
CA GLN A 205 16.61 2.91 10.85
C GLN A 205 16.36 3.91 9.72
N THR A 206 16.79 3.56 8.51
CA THR A 206 16.69 4.42 7.33
C THR A 206 15.56 4.03 6.39
N HIS A 207 14.90 2.89 6.65
CA HIS A 207 13.92 2.26 5.76
C HIS A 207 14.46 2.10 4.34
N SER A 208 15.75 1.78 4.21
CA SER A 208 16.39 1.54 2.93
C SER A 208 16.64 0.05 2.73
N PHE A 209 16.63 -0.40 1.48
CA PHE A 209 16.97 -1.79 1.15
C PHE A 209 18.11 -1.84 0.16
N THR A 210 19.16 -2.59 0.50
CA THR A 210 20.36 -2.71 -0.33
C THR A 210 20.64 -4.17 -0.71
N ALA A 211 21.14 -4.36 -1.93
CA ALA A 211 21.57 -5.66 -2.43
C ALA A 211 23.00 -5.58 -2.99
N LYS A 212 23.77 -6.65 -2.77
CA LYS A 212 25.14 -6.79 -3.29
C LYS A 212 25.11 -7.35 -4.71
N VAL A 213 25.66 -6.59 -5.65
CA VAL A 213 25.69 -6.92 -7.09
C VAL A 213 27.15 -7.06 -7.54
N LYS A 214 27.42 -8.02 -8.43
CA LYS A 214 28.75 -8.21 -9.02
C LYS A 214 28.88 -7.36 -10.28
N GLN A 215 29.70 -6.33 -10.22
CA GLN A 215 29.98 -5.46 -11.36
C GLN A 215 31.32 -5.84 -12.01
N ALA A 216 31.32 -6.12 -13.31
CA ALA A 216 32.55 -6.41 -14.04
C ALA A 216 33.47 -5.18 -14.10
N LYS A 217 34.77 -5.35 -13.83
CA LYS A 217 35.74 -4.28 -14.07
C LYS A 217 35.88 -4.05 -15.58
N ARG A 218 35.80 -2.79 -16.01
CA ARG A 218 36.19 -2.40 -17.37
C ARG A 218 37.69 -2.57 -17.54
N LEU A 219 38.12 -3.71 -18.07
CA LEU A 219 39.51 -3.95 -18.45
C LEU A 219 39.82 -3.14 -19.72
N ARG A 220 40.79 -2.22 -19.65
CA ARG A 220 41.28 -1.48 -20.82
C ARG A 220 42.15 -2.32 -21.74
N ASN A 221 42.73 -3.43 -21.24
CA ASN A 221 43.60 -4.32 -22.02
C ASN A 221 43.15 -5.78 -21.84
N TRP A 222 42.77 -6.41 -22.95
CA TRP A 222 42.35 -7.81 -23.02
C TRP A 222 43.59 -8.71 -23.09
N GLN A 223 44.06 -9.20 -21.95
CA GLN A 223 45.11 -10.20 -21.87
C GLN A 223 44.65 -11.41 -21.05
N GLY A 224 43.75 -12.23 -21.64
CA GLY A 224 43.54 -13.65 -21.29
C GLY A 224 43.20 -14.03 -19.84
N SER A 225 43.03 -13.09 -18.92
CA SER A 225 42.76 -13.33 -17.51
C SER A 225 41.26 -13.40 -17.23
N ALA A 226 40.88 -14.19 -16.22
CA ALA A 226 39.49 -14.33 -15.78
C ALA A 226 38.90 -12.94 -15.42
N PRO A 227 37.64 -12.67 -15.76
CA PRO A 227 37.03 -11.38 -15.48
C PRO A 227 37.04 -11.10 -13.96
N GLU A 228 37.68 -10.00 -13.57
CA GLU A 228 37.60 -9.49 -12.20
C GLU A 228 36.27 -8.78 -11.97
N TYR A 229 35.65 -9.06 -10.82
CA TYR A 229 34.39 -8.46 -10.40
C TYR A 229 34.59 -7.67 -9.12
N ASN A 230 33.97 -6.50 -9.04
CA ASN A 230 33.77 -5.76 -7.80
C ASN A 230 32.39 -6.08 -7.24
N ILE A 231 32.27 -6.12 -5.90
CA ILE A 231 30.98 -6.19 -5.23
C ILE A 231 30.56 -4.76 -4.90
N VAL A 232 29.40 -4.35 -5.40
CA VAL A 232 28.83 -3.02 -5.16
C VAL A 232 27.49 -3.21 -4.44
N GLU A 233 27.26 -2.43 -3.39
CA GLU A 233 25.95 -2.32 -2.75
C GLU A 233 25.11 -1.30 -3.52
N ARG A 234 23.89 -1.71 -3.91
CA ARG A 234 22.92 -0.85 -4.59
C ARG A 234 21.62 -0.83 -3.82
N ASN A 235 21.00 0.34 -3.76
CA ASN A 235 19.62 0.47 -3.33
C ASN A 235 18.72 -0.31 -4.28
N ARG A 236 17.74 -1.03 -3.74
CA ARG A 236 16.70 -1.69 -4.53
C ARG A 236 15.35 -1.25 -4.03
N TYR A 237 14.47 -1.03 -5.00
CA TYR A 237 13.05 -0.80 -4.79
C TYR A 237 12.31 -2.02 -5.30
N ALA A 238 11.16 -2.30 -4.71
CA ALA A 238 10.28 -3.35 -5.15
C ALA A 238 8.85 -2.83 -5.24
N VAL A 239 8.07 -3.44 -6.13
CA VAL A 239 6.62 -3.35 -6.14
C VAL A 239 6.12 -4.78 -6.08
N TRP A 240 5.23 -5.07 -5.14
CA TRP A 240 4.70 -6.42 -5.00
C TRP A 240 3.21 -6.45 -4.72
N SER A 241 2.61 -7.57 -5.09
CA SER A 241 1.22 -7.88 -4.78
C SER A 241 1.07 -9.40 -4.63
N ALA A 242 0.24 -9.82 -3.66
CA ALA A 242 -0.27 -11.19 -3.55
C ALA A 242 -1.75 -11.29 -3.97
N ARG A 243 -2.31 -10.23 -4.56
CA ARG A 243 -3.74 -10.07 -4.83
C ARG A 243 -4.02 -9.87 -6.32
N LEU A 244 -3.09 -10.26 -7.19
CA LEU A 244 -3.29 -10.16 -8.64
C LEU A 244 -4.21 -11.30 -9.06
N HIS A 245 -5.37 -10.94 -9.58
CA HIS A 245 -6.42 -11.85 -9.97
C HIS A 245 -6.68 -11.76 -11.46
N HIS A 246 -6.76 -12.93 -12.12
CA HIS A 246 -7.26 -13.06 -13.46
C HIS A 246 -7.90 -14.44 -13.67
N SER A 247 -9.21 -14.49 -13.92
CA SER A 247 -9.97 -15.75 -14.07
C SER A 247 -9.41 -16.72 -15.13
N ASN A 248 -8.89 -16.22 -16.25
CA ASN A 248 -8.26 -17.08 -17.27
C ASN A 248 -6.96 -17.77 -16.81
N LEU A 249 -6.38 -17.42 -15.66
CA LEU A 249 -5.25 -18.17 -15.09
C LEU A 249 -5.65 -19.59 -14.67
N SER A 250 -6.93 -19.82 -14.34
CA SER A 250 -7.47 -21.13 -13.96
C SER A 250 -7.26 -22.22 -15.01
N VAL A 251 -7.21 -21.84 -16.29
CA VAL A 251 -7.04 -22.77 -17.43
C VAL A 251 -5.59 -22.85 -17.93
N LEU A 252 -4.68 -22.07 -17.34
CA LEU A 252 -3.30 -21.95 -17.80
C LEU A 252 -2.36 -22.79 -16.94
N HIS A 253 -1.71 -23.77 -17.54
CA HIS A 253 -0.64 -24.50 -16.86
C HIS A 253 0.58 -23.61 -16.58
N TYR A 254 1.16 -23.73 -15.38
CA TYR A 254 2.32 -22.91 -14.98
C TYR A 254 3.51 -23.02 -15.94
N SER A 255 3.74 -24.19 -16.54
CA SER A 255 4.81 -24.36 -17.54
C SER A 255 4.63 -23.43 -18.74
N VAL A 256 3.40 -23.27 -19.22
CA VAL A 256 3.03 -22.38 -20.33
C VAL A 256 3.13 -20.93 -19.87
N PHE A 257 2.56 -20.61 -18.70
CA PHE A 257 2.66 -19.27 -18.09
C PHE A 257 4.12 -18.77 -18.03
N PHE A 258 5.04 -19.57 -17.48
CA PHE A 258 6.45 -19.16 -17.37
C PHE A 258 7.19 -19.15 -18.72
N GLN A 259 6.76 -19.94 -19.71
CA GLN A 259 7.30 -19.82 -21.08
C GLN A 259 6.92 -18.47 -21.69
N MET A 260 5.67 -18.04 -21.50
CA MET A 260 5.16 -16.76 -21.97
C MET A 260 5.86 -15.59 -21.29
N CYS A 261 5.99 -15.62 -19.95
CA CYS A 261 6.75 -14.61 -19.21
C CYS A 261 8.18 -14.46 -19.75
N ARG A 262 8.88 -15.58 -19.97
CA ARG A 262 10.24 -15.56 -20.55
C ARG A 262 10.28 -14.98 -21.96
N ALA A 263 9.28 -15.26 -22.81
CA ALA A 263 9.21 -14.72 -24.16
C ALA A 263 9.06 -13.18 -24.17
N HIS A 264 8.39 -12.63 -23.16
CA HIS A 264 8.24 -11.19 -22.93
C HIS A 264 9.37 -10.56 -22.10
N GLY A 265 10.45 -11.31 -21.83
CA GLY A 265 11.56 -10.82 -20.99
C GLY A 265 11.20 -10.64 -19.52
N VAL A 266 10.05 -11.14 -19.07
CA VAL A 266 9.61 -11.11 -17.68
C VAL A 266 10.31 -12.23 -16.92
N GLY A 267 11.29 -11.84 -16.12
CA GLY A 267 12.03 -12.75 -15.26
C GLY A 267 12.99 -12.02 -14.34
N PHE A 268 13.69 -12.77 -13.49
CA PHE A 268 14.64 -12.23 -12.53
C PHE A 268 16.08 -12.50 -12.99
N ASP A 269 16.90 -11.44 -13.03
CA ASP A 269 18.33 -11.54 -13.28
C ASP A 269 19.07 -11.80 -11.95
N ILE A 270 19.62 -13.02 -11.82
CA ILE A 270 20.37 -13.45 -10.62
C ILE A 270 21.67 -12.66 -10.44
N ARG A 271 22.28 -12.15 -11.52
CA ARG A 271 23.54 -11.39 -11.46
C ARG A 271 23.27 -9.97 -11.02
N GLU A 272 22.30 -9.31 -11.65
CA GLU A 272 21.93 -7.92 -11.35
C GLU A 272 21.03 -7.79 -10.11
N LYS A 273 20.42 -8.89 -9.65
CA LYS A 273 19.49 -8.91 -8.50
C LYS A 273 18.26 -8.01 -8.72
N GLN A 274 17.74 -8.01 -9.94
CA GLN A 274 16.60 -7.20 -10.36
C GLN A 274 15.71 -7.98 -11.34
N GLY A 275 14.52 -7.45 -11.62
CA GLY A 275 13.51 -8.11 -12.44
C GLY A 275 12.40 -8.71 -11.59
N SER A 276 11.70 -9.70 -12.13
CA SER A 276 10.39 -10.11 -11.61
C SER A 276 10.37 -11.56 -11.15
N VAL A 277 9.78 -11.79 -9.99
CA VAL A 277 9.59 -13.10 -9.36
C VAL A 277 8.10 -13.30 -9.10
N PHE A 278 7.58 -14.49 -9.35
CA PHE A 278 6.20 -14.84 -9.09
C PHE A 278 6.08 -15.73 -7.85
N THR A 279 5.07 -15.48 -7.04
CA THR A 279 4.64 -16.38 -5.97
C THR A 279 3.35 -17.06 -6.42
N LEU A 280 3.40 -18.39 -6.52
CA LEU A 280 2.23 -19.16 -6.91
C LEU A 280 1.37 -19.36 -5.67
N LEU A 281 0.20 -18.73 -5.66
CA LEU A 281 -0.76 -18.83 -4.59
C LEU A 281 -1.75 -19.93 -4.98
N GLU A 282 -1.66 -21.07 -4.30
CA GLU A 282 -2.59 -22.17 -4.54
C GLU A 282 -3.92 -21.83 -3.87
N CYS A 283 -4.85 -21.32 -4.68
CA CYS A 283 -6.26 -21.15 -4.32
C CYS A 283 -7.09 -22.15 -5.13
N ASP A 284 -8.28 -22.52 -4.64
CA ASP A 284 -9.15 -23.56 -5.24
C ASP A 284 -9.43 -23.40 -6.75
N ARG A 285 -9.31 -22.17 -7.29
CA ARG A 285 -9.56 -21.87 -8.71
C ARG A 285 -8.31 -21.54 -9.53
N HIS A 286 -7.13 -21.45 -8.92
CA HIS A 286 -5.89 -21.02 -9.59
C HIS A 286 -6.01 -19.69 -10.37
N GLU A 287 -6.85 -18.76 -9.90
CA GLU A 287 -7.09 -17.47 -10.55
C GLU A 287 -6.20 -16.34 -10.02
N ASN A 288 -5.37 -16.62 -9.01
CA ASN A 288 -4.54 -15.62 -8.33
C ASN A 288 -3.06 -15.94 -8.49
N ILE A 289 -2.26 -14.89 -8.65
CA ILE A 289 -0.80 -14.96 -8.65
C ILE A 289 -0.26 -13.81 -7.80
N GLY A 290 0.87 -14.04 -7.14
CA GLY A 290 1.66 -12.95 -6.61
C GLY A 290 2.82 -12.62 -7.54
N MET A 291 3.22 -11.35 -7.56
CA MET A 291 4.34 -10.85 -8.33
C MET A 291 5.14 -9.87 -7.49
N ILE A 292 6.46 -9.95 -7.59
CA ILE A 292 7.44 -9.04 -7.00
C ILE A 292 8.31 -8.55 -8.15
N THR A 293 8.28 -7.26 -8.44
CA THR A 293 9.20 -6.63 -9.40
C THR A 293 10.22 -5.82 -8.62
N ILE A 294 11.50 -5.96 -8.94
CA ILE A 294 12.63 -5.34 -8.23
C ILE A 294 13.46 -4.51 -9.22
N GLY A 295 13.83 -3.29 -8.85
CA GLY A 295 14.61 -2.38 -9.71
C GLY A 295 15.53 -1.43 -8.95
N ASP A 296 16.28 -0.61 -9.69
CA ASP A 296 17.19 0.42 -9.16
C ASP A 296 16.45 1.68 -8.66
N THR A 297 15.28 2.00 -9.24
CA THR A 297 14.45 3.16 -8.86
C THR A 297 12.98 2.76 -8.73
N LEU A 298 12.23 3.46 -7.90
CA LEU A 298 10.80 3.18 -7.71
C LEU A 298 10.02 3.37 -9.02
N GLN A 299 10.27 4.45 -9.77
CA GLN A 299 9.57 4.73 -11.02
C GLN A 299 9.77 3.63 -12.06
N ASN A 300 11.02 3.17 -12.26
CA ASN A 300 11.29 2.08 -13.21
C ASN A 300 10.67 0.77 -12.74
N THR A 301 10.63 0.54 -11.42
CA THR A 301 10.05 -0.66 -10.85
C THR A 301 8.53 -0.71 -11.05
N LEU A 302 7.84 0.42 -10.84
CA LEU A 302 6.42 0.59 -11.13
C LEU A 302 6.13 0.39 -12.62
N SER A 303 6.88 1.06 -13.50
CA SER A 303 6.73 0.90 -14.96
C SER A 303 6.92 -0.56 -15.41
N ASN A 304 7.94 -1.24 -14.88
CA ASN A 304 8.19 -2.65 -15.19
C ASN A 304 7.06 -3.55 -14.65
N PHE A 305 6.52 -3.26 -13.46
CA PHE A 305 5.40 -4.01 -12.90
C PHE A 305 4.15 -3.88 -13.78
N ALA A 306 3.80 -2.65 -14.21
CA ALA A 306 2.69 -2.40 -15.13
C ALA A 306 2.91 -3.08 -16.50
N TYR A 307 4.12 -3.00 -17.05
CA TYR A 307 4.49 -3.68 -18.29
C TYR A 307 4.27 -5.20 -18.18
N ASN A 308 4.75 -5.82 -17.11
CA ASN A 308 4.58 -7.26 -16.88
C ASN A 308 3.10 -7.65 -16.81
N LEU A 309 2.28 -6.89 -16.07
CA LEU A 309 0.85 -7.12 -15.97
C LEU A 309 0.18 -7.03 -17.34
N ASN A 310 0.52 -6.01 -18.13
CA ASN A 310 -0.04 -5.81 -19.46
C ASN A 310 0.36 -6.94 -20.42
N ALA A 311 1.64 -7.33 -20.43
CA ALA A 311 2.14 -8.43 -21.25
C ALA A 311 1.43 -9.75 -20.92
N ILE A 312 1.28 -10.07 -19.63
CA ILE A 312 0.54 -11.26 -19.19
C ILE A 312 -0.93 -11.15 -19.61
N ASN A 313 -1.58 -10.00 -19.37
CA ASN A 313 -2.99 -9.78 -19.68
C ASN A 313 -3.28 -9.98 -21.17
N GLN A 314 -2.44 -9.44 -22.05
CA GLN A 314 -2.60 -9.55 -23.51
C GLN A 314 -2.51 -10.98 -24.01
N GLU A 315 -1.68 -11.82 -23.39
CA GLU A 315 -1.55 -13.21 -23.80
C GLU A 315 -2.68 -14.10 -23.30
N ILE A 316 -3.17 -13.88 -22.07
CA ILE A 316 -4.22 -14.71 -21.47
C ILE A 316 -5.62 -14.21 -21.80
N THR A 317 -5.74 -13.06 -22.46
CA THR A 317 -7.01 -12.46 -22.88
C THR A 317 -7.18 -12.54 -24.39
N THR A 318 -8.35 -13.01 -24.84
CA THR A 318 -8.72 -13.00 -26.26
C THR A 318 -10.07 -12.30 -26.46
N ALA A 319 -10.42 -11.99 -27.72
CA ALA A 319 -11.70 -11.37 -28.05
C ALA A 319 -12.91 -12.18 -27.55
N SER A 320 -12.81 -13.52 -27.52
CA SER A 320 -13.83 -14.43 -27.01
C SER A 320 -13.71 -14.70 -25.50
N MET A 321 -12.55 -14.49 -24.89
CA MET A 321 -12.29 -14.76 -23.47
C MET A 321 -11.62 -13.56 -22.80
N LYS A 322 -12.41 -12.57 -22.41
CA LYS A 322 -11.92 -11.41 -21.65
C LYS A 322 -11.46 -11.75 -20.23
N GLY A 323 -12.21 -12.64 -19.56
CA GLY A 323 -12.01 -12.91 -18.14
C GLY A 323 -12.35 -11.73 -17.23
N ARG A 324 -12.50 -12.00 -15.93
CA ARG A 324 -12.47 -11.01 -14.84
C ARG A 324 -11.04 -10.87 -14.35
N SER A 325 -10.58 -9.63 -14.13
CA SER A 325 -9.21 -9.31 -13.76
C SER A 325 -9.12 -7.97 -13.03
N ASN A 326 -8.16 -7.83 -12.11
CA ASN A 326 -7.79 -6.53 -11.54
C ASN A 326 -6.50 -5.94 -12.15
N PHE A 327 -5.92 -6.59 -13.17
CA PHE A 327 -4.62 -6.17 -13.74
C PHE A 327 -4.71 -4.77 -14.36
N ILE A 328 -5.77 -4.50 -15.14
CA ILE A 328 -5.97 -3.20 -15.79
C ILE A 328 -6.14 -2.09 -14.75
N LEU A 329 -6.80 -2.38 -13.63
CA LEU A 329 -6.97 -1.41 -12.55
C LEU A 329 -5.63 -1.05 -11.90
N ALA A 330 -4.80 -2.06 -11.63
CA ALA A 330 -3.44 -1.85 -11.11
C ALA A 330 -2.54 -1.12 -12.12
N ILE A 331 -2.64 -1.41 -13.43
CA ILE A 331 -1.89 -0.71 -14.48
C ILE A 331 -2.27 0.78 -14.51
N ASN A 332 -3.58 1.08 -14.56
CA ASN A 332 -4.05 2.47 -14.62
C ASN A 332 -3.64 3.27 -13.37
N ASP A 333 -3.68 2.64 -12.19
CA ASP A 333 -3.19 3.26 -10.95
C ASP A 333 -1.70 3.61 -11.04
N ILE A 334 -0.86 2.67 -11.48
CA ILE A 334 0.56 2.90 -11.69
C ILE A 334 0.81 4.04 -12.69
N GLU A 335 0.07 4.06 -13.81
CA GLU A 335 0.20 5.12 -14.83
C GLU A 335 -0.15 6.50 -14.27
N ASN A 336 -1.20 6.59 -13.44
CA ASN A 336 -1.56 7.83 -12.76
C ASN A 336 -0.45 8.30 -11.81
N ILE A 337 0.10 7.40 -10.98
CA ILE A 337 1.20 7.71 -10.05
C ILE A 337 2.43 8.23 -10.83
N LEU A 338 2.78 7.56 -11.92
CA LEU A 338 3.92 7.96 -12.77
C LEU A 338 3.67 9.30 -13.46
N GLY A 339 2.44 9.58 -13.91
CA GLY A 339 2.04 10.86 -14.49
C GLY A 339 2.22 12.02 -13.50
N ILE A 340 1.67 11.89 -12.29
CA ILE A 340 1.79 12.88 -11.22
C ILE A 340 3.28 13.13 -10.87
N THR A 341 4.07 12.06 -10.79
CA THR A 341 5.51 12.17 -10.48
C THR A 341 6.27 12.98 -11.55
N GLN A 342 5.93 12.80 -12.84
CA GLN A 342 6.56 13.54 -13.93
C GLN A 342 6.15 15.03 -13.94
N GLU A 343 4.88 15.31 -13.65
CA GLU A 343 4.39 16.70 -13.50
C GLU A 343 5.10 17.42 -12.36
N ASN A 344 5.24 16.78 -11.20
CA ASN A 344 5.94 17.35 -10.04
C ASN A 344 7.41 17.65 -10.33
N ALA A 345 8.13 16.69 -10.96
CA ALA A 345 9.53 16.90 -11.34
C ALA A 345 9.70 18.04 -12.36
N SER A 346 8.74 18.18 -13.29
CA SER A 346 8.73 19.27 -14.27
C SER A 346 8.53 20.62 -13.57
N ASN A 347 7.58 20.71 -12.64
CA ASN A 347 7.27 21.93 -11.90
C ASN A 347 8.45 22.40 -11.02
N GLU A 348 9.14 21.48 -10.34
CA GLU A 348 10.35 21.79 -9.56
C GLU A 348 11.49 22.31 -10.44
N SER A 349 11.67 21.72 -11.62
CA SER A 349 12.70 22.16 -12.57
C SER A 349 12.44 23.58 -13.10
N THR A 350 11.17 23.94 -13.33
CA THR A 350 10.78 25.30 -13.71
C THR A 350 10.93 26.30 -12.58
N ALA A 351 10.61 25.93 -11.34
CA ALA A 351 10.76 26.79 -10.17
C ALA A 351 12.24 27.17 -9.94
N ASN A 352 13.14 26.19 -10.06
CA ASN A 352 14.59 26.37 -9.94
C ASN A 352 15.22 27.15 -11.11
N ALA A 353 14.55 27.23 -12.27
CA ALA A 353 15.02 28.02 -13.41
C ALA A 353 14.58 29.50 -13.34
N THR A 354 13.59 29.80 -12.49
CA THR A 354 13.06 31.16 -12.27
C THR A 354 13.57 31.85 -11.00
N SER A 355 14.29 31.12 -10.15
CA SER A 355 15.06 31.62 -9.00
C SER A 355 16.51 31.88 -9.38
#